data_AF-A0A819U0S7-F1
#
_entry.id   AF-A0A819U0S7-F1
#
_cell.length_a   1.000
_cell.length_b   1.000
_cell.length_c   1.000
_cell.angle_alpha   90.00
_cell.angle_beta   90.00
_cell.angle_gamma   90.00
#
_symmetry.space_group_name_H-M   'P 1'
#
loop_
_entity.id
_entity.type
_entity.pdbx_description
1 polymer ?
#
loop_
_entity_poly.entity_id
_entity_poly.type
_entity_poly.pdbx_seq_one_letter_code
_entity_poly.pdbx_strand_id
1 'polypeptide(L)'
;MSQAYRSWESSDQCSIHYVSAMPSQLYYATQTFLNKENFPGGSFHMRHLKLADSDKLNLINSIIDFVKHDASRKHKISVIENILTYASIKQKFVMVGDSGELDPEIYGEIARKYPDRIKMIFIRIVPGGKNNNSRFEIAFRNVRQDKWKTFSDATELPKKLYNDTNSINESGGGDNNIHSVYSNNTNILSTSLFYIIISVLLTLIYF
;
A
#
# COMPACT_ATOMS: atom_id res chain seq x y z
N MET A 1 -10.04 -5.50 6.83
CA MET A 1 -8.84 -4.76 6.43
C MET A 1 -7.98 -4.35 7.62
N SER A 2 -8.53 -3.66 8.62
CA SER A 2 -7.76 -3.14 9.77
C SER A 2 -6.91 -4.19 10.49
N GLN A 3 -7.42 -5.42 10.65
CA GLN A 3 -6.66 -6.53 11.25
C GLN A 3 -5.36 -6.86 10.49
N ALA A 4 -5.39 -6.91 9.16
CA ALA A 4 -4.19 -7.16 8.36
C ALA A 4 -3.17 -6.03 8.55
N TYR A 5 -3.63 -4.79 8.54
CA TYR A 5 -2.75 -3.62 8.71
C TYR A 5 -2.11 -3.57 10.10
N ARG A 6 -2.87 -3.85 11.16
CA ARG A 6 -2.33 -3.98 12.52
C ARG A 6 -1.31 -5.11 12.63
N SER A 7 -1.56 -6.24 11.97
CA SER A 7 -0.63 -7.36 11.92
C SER A 7 0.69 -6.96 11.25
N TRP A 8 0.61 -6.21 10.15
CA TRP A 8 1.79 -5.73 9.43
C TRP A 8 2.56 -4.64 10.19
N GLU A 9 1.86 -3.70 10.83
CA GLU A 9 2.50 -2.69 11.70
C GLU A 9 3.29 -3.36 12.84
N SER A 10 2.66 -4.30 13.54
CA SER A 10 3.25 -4.95 14.73
C SER A 10 4.31 -6.00 14.39
N SER A 11 4.04 -6.89 13.44
CA SER A 11 4.90 -8.07 13.17
C SER A 11 6.02 -7.77 12.18
N ASP A 12 5.76 -6.90 11.21
CA ASP A 12 6.71 -6.58 10.13
C ASP A 12 7.37 -5.20 10.33
N GLN A 13 7.08 -4.50 11.44
CA GLN A 13 7.57 -3.15 11.76
C GLN A 13 7.33 -2.15 10.61
N CYS A 14 6.13 -2.17 10.04
CA CYS A 14 5.74 -1.34 8.91
C CYS A 14 5.31 0.07 9.35
N SER A 15 5.69 1.08 8.57
CA SER A 15 5.12 2.43 8.69
C SER A 15 3.93 2.59 7.74
N ILE A 16 2.82 3.15 8.21
CA ILE A 16 1.61 3.31 7.39
C ILE A 16 1.51 4.73 6.83
N HIS A 17 1.19 4.84 5.54
CA HIS A 17 1.02 6.12 4.83
C HIS A 17 -0.33 6.14 4.10
N TYR A 18 -1.34 6.74 4.70
CA TYR A 18 -2.65 6.91 4.06
C TYR A 18 -2.56 7.98 2.96
N VAL A 19 -2.82 7.61 1.71
CA VAL A 19 -2.77 8.53 0.57
C VAL A 19 -4.15 8.62 -0.06
N SER A 20 -4.73 9.81 -0.07
CA SER A 20 -6.08 10.03 -0.56
C SER A 20 -6.16 11.28 -1.43
N ALA A 21 -6.94 11.20 -2.51
CA ALA A 21 -7.26 12.38 -3.30
C ALA A 21 -8.37 13.24 -2.67
N MET A 22 -8.91 12.83 -1.50
CA MET A 22 -9.90 13.58 -0.74
C MET A 22 -9.34 14.89 -0.19
N PRO A 23 -10.20 15.90 0.09
CA PRO A 23 -9.75 17.19 0.59
C PRO A 23 -9.15 17.05 1.99
N SER A 24 -8.06 17.74 2.27
CA SER A 24 -7.44 17.76 3.60
C SER A 24 -8.39 18.22 4.72
N GLN A 25 -9.44 18.97 4.37
CA GLN A 25 -10.52 19.38 5.27
C GLN A 25 -11.26 18.18 5.89
N LEU A 26 -11.24 17.01 5.26
CA LEU A 26 -11.85 15.77 5.78
C LEU A 26 -10.91 14.95 6.67
N TYR A 27 -9.73 15.49 7.01
CA TYR A 27 -8.75 14.81 7.86
C TYR A 27 -9.33 14.34 9.18
N TYR A 28 -10.03 15.20 9.93
CA TYR A 28 -10.55 14.85 11.25
C TYR A 28 -11.61 13.73 11.19
N ALA A 29 -12.53 13.83 10.22
CA ALA A 29 -13.55 12.80 10.01
C ALA A 29 -12.90 11.44 9.62
N THR A 30 -11.90 11.51 8.75
CA THR A 30 -11.12 10.35 8.31
C THR A 30 -10.38 9.69 9.48
N GLN A 31 -9.66 10.47 10.28
CA GLN A 31 -8.91 9.97 11.44
C GLN A 31 -9.85 9.35 12.47
N THR A 32 -10.99 9.99 12.73
CA THR A 32 -12.00 9.50 13.67
C THR A 32 -12.54 8.14 13.25
N PHE A 33 -12.86 7.98 11.96
CA PHE A 33 -13.29 6.70 11.41
C PHE A 33 -12.20 5.63 11.56
N LEU A 34 -10.96 5.92 11.15
CA LEU A 34 -9.86 4.95 11.21
C LEU A 34 -9.62 4.48 12.65
N ASN A 35 -9.67 5.39 13.62
CA ASN A 35 -9.54 5.06 15.03
C ASN A 35 -10.70 4.17 15.51
N LYS A 36 -11.94 4.50 15.14
CA LYS A 36 -13.13 3.71 15.49
C LYS A 36 -13.04 2.28 14.95
N GLU A 37 -12.56 2.12 13.71
CA GLU A 37 -12.39 0.81 13.06
C GLU A 37 -11.06 0.11 13.39
N ASN A 38 -10.32 0.66 14.36
CA ASN A 38 -9.05 0.13 14.87
C ASN A 38 -7.96 0.00 13.78
N PHE A 39 -7.91 0.89 12.80
CA PHE A 39 -6.78 0.95 11.89
C PHE A 39 -5.53 1.46 12.63
N PRO A 40 -4.34 0.99 12.25
CA PRO A 40 -3.09 1.48 12.84
C PRO A 40 -2.87 2.96 12.54
N GLY A 41 -2.08 3.61 13.39
CA GLY A 41 -1.64 4.98 13.17
C GLY A 41 -0.82 5.11 11.88
N GLY A 42 -0.70 6.32 11.34
CA GLY A 42 0.07 6.55 10.13
C GLY A 42 0.09 8.00 9.71
N SER A 43 0.91 8.31 8.70
CA SER A 43 0.91 9.64 8.09
C SER A 43 -0.24 9.77 7.08
N PHE A 44 -0.75 10.99 6.90
CA PHE A 44 -1.84 11.29 5.98
C PHE A 44 -1.36 12.24 4.88
N HIS A 45 -1.61 11.85 3.65
CA HIS A 45 -1.29 12.61 2.45
C HIS A 45 -2.59 12.84 1.68
N MET A 46 -3.17 14.01 1.90
CA MET A 46 -4.45 14.42 1.33
C MET A 46 -4.27 15.61 0.41
N ARG A 47 -5.17 15.79 -0.54
CA ARG A 47 -5.10 16.92 -1.46
C ARG A 47 -5.65 18.17 -0.79
N HIS A 48 -4.89 19.26 -0.82
CA HIS A 48 -5.38 20.54 -0.34
C HIS A 48 -6.29 21.19 -1.40
N LEU A 49 -7.55 21.44 -1.05
CA LEU A 49 -8.44 22.25 -1.88
C LEU A 49 -8.09 23.72 -1.67
N LYS A 50 -7.55 24.37 -2.70
CA LYS A 50 -7.26 25.81 -2.69
C LYS A 50 -8.56 26.59 -2.78
N LEU A 51 -9.06 27.05 -1.64
CA LEU A 51 -10.14 28.02 -1.57
C LEU A 51 -9.51 29.40 -1.77
N ALA A 52 -9.71 29.99 -2.96
CA ALA A 52 -9.28 31.36 -3.19
C ALA A 52 -10.27 32.31 -2.51
N ASP A 53 -9.74 33.37 -1.88
CA ASP A 53 -10.57 34.37 -1.22
C ASP A 53 -11.45 35.10 -2.25
N SER A 54 -12.76 35.12 -1.97
CA SER A 54 -13.82 35.95 -2.59
C SER A 54 -14.23 35.70 -4.05
N ASP A 55 -13.40 35.10 -4.90
CA ASP A 55 -13.76 34.88 -6.31
C ASP A 55 -14.50 33.55 -6.54
N LYS A 56 -15.83 33.63 -6.74
CA LYS A 56 -16.69 32.47 -7.04
C LYS A 56 -16.19 31.65 -8.24
N LEU A 57 -15.65 32.29 -9.26
CA LEU A 57 -15.10 31.61 -10.44
C LEU A 57 -13.85 30.78 -10.11
N ASN A 58 -12.96 31.31 -9.26
CA ASN A 58 -11.77 30.59 -8.81
C ASN A 58 -12.14 29.40 -7.93
N LEU A 59 -13.18 29.52 -7.09
CA LEU A 59 -13.71 28.41 -6.31
C LEU A 59 -14.27 27.30 -7.21
N ILE A 60 -15.08 27.65 -8.22
CA ILE A 60 -15.64 26.68 -9.17
C ILE A 60 -14.52 25.96 -9.94
N ASN A 61 -13.52 26.69 -10.42
CA ASN A 61 -12.37 26.09 -11.09
C ASN A 61 -11.58 25.15 -10.17
N SER A 62 -11.34 25.53 -8.91
CA SER A 62 -10.71 24.66 -7.92
C SER A 62 -11.50 23.37 -7.68
N ILE A 63 -12.83 23.44 -7.62
CA ILE A 63 -13.70 22.24 -7.45
C ILE A 63 -13.65 21.38 -8.72
N ILE A 64 -13.74 21.98 -9.91
CA ILE A 64 -13.66 21.27 -11.20
C ILE A 64 -12.32 20.53 -11.30
N ASP A 65 -11.21 21.18 -10.99
CA ASP A 65 -9.89 20.55 -11.00
C ASP A 65 -9.78 19.46 -9.92
N PHE A 66 -10.46 19.63 -8.79
CA PHE A 66 -10.52 18.62 -7.76
C PHE A 66 -11.22 17.34 -8.25
N VAL A 67 -12.32 17.45 -8.98
CA VAL A 67 -13.06 16.27 -9.47
C VAL A 67 -12.42 15.60 -10.70
N LYS A 68 -11.51 16.28 -11.40
CA LYS A 68 -10.78 15.68 -12.52
C LYS A 68 -9.91 14.50 -12.06
N HIS A 69 -10.15 13.34 -12.67
CA HIS A 69 -9.37 12.12 -12.42
C HIS A 69 -7.86 12.30 -12.65
N ASP A 70 -7.47 13.09 -13.65
CA ASP A 70 -6.05 13.36 -13.93
C ASP A 70 -5.35 14.11 -12.81
N ALA A 71 -6.04 15.04 -12.13
CA ALA A 71 -5.48 15.76 -11.01
C ALA A 71 -5.31 14.84 -9.79
N SER A 72 -6.28 13.96 -9.54
CA SER A 72 -6.19 12.91 -8.51
C SER A 72 -5.01 11.96 -8.77
N ARG A 73 -4.87 11.48 -10.02
CA ARG A 73 -3.77 10.63 -10.46
C ARG A 73 -2.41 11.28 -10.20
N LYS A 74 -2.21 12.50 -10.72
CA LYS A 74 -0.96 13.25 -10.58
C LYS A 74 -0.59 13.49 -9.11
N HIS A 75 -1.57 13.83 -8.28
CA HIS A 75 -1.35 14.01 -6.84
C HIS A 75 -0.86 12.73 -6.18
N LYS A 76 -1.57 11.60 -6.37
CA LYS A 76 -1.18 10.32 -5.78
C LYS A 76 0.21 9.87 -6.24
N ILE A 77 0.51 9.96 -7.54
CA ILE A 77 1.85 9.62 -8.06
C ILE A 77 2.92 10.46 -7.37
N SER A 78 2.76 11.79 -7.35
CA SER A 78 3.75 12.69 -6.73
C SER A 78 3.95 12.40 -5.23
N VAL A 79 2.88 12.13 -4.49
CA VAL A 79 2.97 11.74 -3.08
C VAL A 79 3.74 10.43 -2.90
N ILE A 80 3.39 9.41 -3.68
CA ILE A 80 4.02 8.08 -3.60
C ILE A 80 5.51 8.18 -3.93
N GLU A 81 5.87 8.95 -4.96
CA GLU A 81 7.26 9.18 -5.35
C GLU A 81 8.05 9.94 -4.28
N ASN A 82 7.44 10.94 -3.63
CA ASN A 82 8.07 11.64 -2.52
C ASN A 82 8.36 10.67 -1.36
N ILE A 83 7.38 9.83 -1.00
CA ILE A 83 7.57 8.84 0.07
C ILE A 83 8.67 7.83 -0.32
N LEU A 84 8.70 7.35 -1.56
CA LEU A 84 9.77 6.48 -2.09
C LEU A 84 11.16 7.11 -2.02
N THR A 85 11.24 8.43 -2.18
CA THR A 85 12.48 9.22 -2.18
C THR A 85 13.05 9.38 -0.77
N TYR A 86 12.19 9.65 0.22
CA TYR A 86 12.63 9.81 1.62
C TYR A 86 12.84 8.47 2.34
N ALA A 87 12.24 7.39 1.83
CA ALA A 87 12.48 6.05 2.33
C ALA A 87 13.88 5.55 1.99
N SER A 88 14.50 4.83 2.93
CA SER A 88 15.78 4.14 2.73
C SER A 88 15.70 3.19 1.54
N ILE A 89 16.81 3.06 0.82
CA ILE A 89 16.93 2.21 -0.39
C ILE A 89 16.60 0.74 -0.08
N LYS A 90 16.87 0.29 1.16
CA LYS A 90 16.59 -1.09 1.59
C LYS A 90 15.09 -1.34 1.86
N GLN A 91 14.30 -0.30 2.03
CA GLN A 91 12.86 -0.41 2.30
C GLN A 91 12.09 -0.73 1.01
N LYS A 92 11.16 -1.68 1.13
CA LYS A 92 10.29 -2.14 0.05
C LYS A 92 8.85 -1.73 0.34
N PHE A 93 8.03 -1.59 -0.67
CA PHE A 93 6.71 -0.99 -0.57
C PHE A 93 5.61 -2.01 -0.84
N VAL A 94 4.52 -1.92 -0.08
CA VAL A 94 3.31 -2.71 -0.31
C VAL A 94 2.17 -1.74 -0.56
N MET A 95 1.59 -1.77 -1.74
CA MET A 95 0.53 -0.83 -2.13
C MET A 95 -0.83 -1.50 -2.02
N VAL A 96 -1.82 -0.84 -1.40
CA VAL A 96 -3.16 -1.39 -1.21
C VAL A 96 -4.20 -0.38 -1.67
N GLY A 97 -4.86 -0.68 -2.78
CA GLY A 97 -5.77 0.28 -3.44
C GLY A 97 -7.14 -0.30 -3.72
N ASP A 98 -8.01 0.53 -4.26
CA ASP A 98 -9.37 0.20 -4.65
C ASP A 98 -9.53 0.19 -6.17
N SER A 99 -10.22 -0.82 -6.69
CA SER A 99 -10.56 -0.92 -8.12
C SER A 99 -11.57 0.13 -8.56
N GLY A 100 -12.32 0.72 -7.63
CA GLY A 100 -13.23 1.85 -7.91
C GLY A 100 -12.49 3.12 -8.33
N GLU A 101 -11.20 3.23 -8.02
CA GLU A 101 -10.35 4.37 -8.33
C GLU A 101 -9.27 4.02 -9.38
N LEU A 102 -8.39 4.98 -9.68
CA LEU A 102 -7.25 4.82 -10.59
C LEU A 102 -6.04 4.11 -9.95
N ASP A 103 -6.22 3.44 -8.81
CA ASP A 103 -5.14 2.79 -8.08
C ASP A 103 -4.42 1.71 -8.89
N PRO A 104 -5.11 0.84 -9.66
CA PRO A 104 -4.41 -0.10 -10.53
C PRO A 104 -3.46 0.60 -11.49
N GLU A 105 -3.90 1.67 -12.16
CA GLU A 105 -3.09 2.37 -13.14
C GLU A 105 -1.97 3.20 -12.52
N ILE A 106 -2.17 3.74 -11.31
CA ILE A 106 -1.13 4.47 -10.56
C ILE A 106 -0.07 3.48 -10.08
N TYR A 107 -0.48 2.39 -9.44
CA TYR A 107 0.44 1.41 -8.88
C TYR A 107 1.20 0.64 -9.97
N GLY A 108 0.56 0.37 -11.10
CA GLY A 108 1.23 -0.20 -12.27
C GLY A 108 2.31 0.72 -12.83
N GLU A 109 2.07 2.03 -12.88
CA GLU A 109 3.08 3.03 -13.29
C GLU A 109 4.26 3.06 -12.31
N ILE A 110 3.98 3.16 -11.02
CA ILE A 110 4.99 3.16 -9.96
C ILE A 110 5.81 1.86 -9.97
N ALA A 111 5.17 0.71 -10.14
CA ALA A 111 5.85 -0.59 -10.17
C ALA A 111 6.75 -0.77 -11.39
N ARG A 112 6.38 -0.20 -12.56
CA ARG A 112 7.27 -0.17 -13.72
C ARG A 112 8.46 0.78 -13.52
N LYS A 113 8.25 1.92 -12.86
CA LYS A 113 9.30 2.91 -12.61
C LYS A 113 10.27 2.48 -11.51
N TYR A 114 9.79 1.73 -10.51
CA TYR A 114 10.56 1.30 -9.34
C TYR A 114 10.39 -0.21 -9.03
N PRO A 115 10.70 -1.11 -9.98
CA PRO A 115 10.37 -2.54 -9.87
C PRO A 115 11.01 -3.20 -8.64
N ASP A 116 12.22 -2.78 -8.29
CA ASP A 116 12.93 -3.32 -7.13
C ASP A 116 12.41 -2.75 -5.81
N ARG A 117 11.74 -1.60 -5.80
CA ARG A 117 11.19 -1.01 -4.57
C ARG A 117 9.83 -1.60 -4.23
N ILE A 118 9.06 -2.09 -5.20
CA ILE A 118 7.72 -2.62 -4.96
C ILE A 118 7.76 -4.11 -4.62
N LYS A 119 7.33 -4.45 -3.40
CA LYS A 119 7.20 -5.84 -2.96
C LYS A 119 5.92 -6.47 -3.49
N MET A 120 4.78 -5.82 -3.26
CA MET A 120 3.47 -6.37 -3.54
C MET A 120 2.43 -5.27 -3.74
N ILE A 121 1.43 -5.54 -4.57
CA ILE A 121 0.31 -4.65 -4.84
C ILE A 121 -0.98 -5.44 -4.62
N PHE A 122 -1.87 -4.92 -3.80
CA PHE A 122 -3.18 -5.49 -3.53
C PHE A 122 -4.25 -4.53 -4.02
N ILE A 123 -5.13 -4.98 -4.91
CA ILE A 123 -6.27 -4.20 -5.38
C ILE A 123 -7.56 -4.81 -4.84
N ARG A 124 -8.26 -4.09 -3.96
CA ARG A 124 -9.59 -4.48 -3.52
C ARG A 124 -10.58 -4.28 -4.66
N ILE A 125 -11.38 -5.30 -4.92
CA ILE A 125 -12.51 -5.23 -5.85
C ILE A 125 -13.68 -4.54 -5.16
N VAL A 126 -14.03 -3.34 -5.63
CA VAL A 126 -15.21 -2.60 -5.18
C VAL A 126 -16.44 -3.05 -5.99
N PRO A 127 -17.49 -3.61 -5.35
CA PRO A 127 -18.71 -3.99 -6.06
C PRO A 127 -19.32 -2.82 -6.85
N GLY A 128 -19.81 -3.10 -8.06
CA GLY A 128 -20.38 -2.07 -8.95
C GLY A 128 -19.34 -1.15 -9.62
N GLY A 129 -18.04 -1.33 -9.34
CA GLY A 129 -16.95 -0.61 -10.00
C GLY A 129 -16.56 -1.16 -11.38
N LYS A 130 -15.64 -0.45 -12.06
CA LYS A 130 -15.05 -0.89 -13.34
C LYS A 130 -13.99 -1.99 -13.11
N ASN A 131 -14.46 -3.20 -12.83
CA ASN A 131 -13.63 -4.36 -12.46
C ASN A 131 -13.28 -5.29 -13.63
N ASN A 132 -13.13 -4.75 -14.84
CA ASN A 132 -12.80 -5.57 -16.01
C ASN A 132 -11.37 -6.12 -15.87
N ASN A 133 -11.18 -7.44 -15.99
CA ASN A 133 -9.85 -8.08 -15.97
C ASN A 133 -8.87 -7.45 -16.97
N SER A 134 -9.34 -7.11 -18.18
CA SER A 134 -8.51 -6.45 -19.19
C SER A 134 -7.98 -5.08 -18.73
N ARG A 135 -8.72 -4.37 -17.85
CA ARG A 135 -8.25 -3.11 -17.27
C ARG A 135 -7.05 -3.35 -16.36
N PHE A 136 -7.10 -4.37 -15.50
CA PHE A 136 -5.98 -4.71 -14.62
C PHE A 136 -4.78 -5.21 -15.41
N GLU A 137 -4.99 -6.03 -16.43
CA GLU A 137 -3.91 -6.47 -17.33
C GLU A 137 -3.22 -5.29 -18.06
N ILE A 138 -4.00 -4.30 -18.51
CA ILE A 138 -3.45 -3.07 -19.09
C ILE A 138 -2.69 -2.27 -18.03
N ALA A 139 -3.30 -2.07 -16.86
CA ALA A 139 -2.72 -1.30 -15.76
C ALA A 139 -1.38 -1.87 -15.30
N PHE A 140 -1.30 -3.19 -15.16
CA PHE A 140 -0.12 -3.94 -14.71
C PHE A 140 0.71 -4.55 -15.84
N ARG A 141 0.52 -4.10 -17.10
CA ARG A 141 1.36 -4.53 -18.21
C ARG A 141 2.83 -4.30 -17.86
N ASN A 142 3.68 -5.30 -18.13
CA ASN A 142 5.11 -5.32 -17.82
C ASN A 142 5.44 -5.21 -16.32
N VAL A 143 4.48 -5.52 -15.44
CA VAL A 143 4.72 -5.79 -14.02
C VAL A 143 4.64 -7.30 -13.82
N ARG A 144 5.58 -7.88 -13.07
CA ARG A 144 5.57 -9.34 -12.83
C ARG A 144 4.27 -9.76 -12.14
N GLN A 145 3.68 -10.87 -12.58
CA GLN A 145 2.39 -11.34 -12.08
C GLN A 145 2.42 -11.68 -10.57
N ASP A 146 3.56 -12.08 -10.03
CA ASP A 146 3.74 -12.39 -8.61
C ASP A 146 3.83 -11.14 -7.71
N LYS A 147 3.82 -9.94 -8.30
CA LYS A 147 3.91 -8.66 -7.59
C LYS A 147 2.57 -7.97 -7.38
N TRP A 148 1.48 -8.52 -7.92
CA TRP A 148 0.17 -7.92 -7.75
C TRP A 148 -0.95 -8.96 -7.69
N LYS A 149 -1.99 -8.67 -6.93
CA LYS A 149 -3.22 -9.49 -6.92
C LYS A 149 -4.44 -8.63 -6.60
N THR A 150 -5.59 -9.07 -7.08
CA THR A 150 -6.89 -8.55 -6.63
C THR A 150 -7.41 -9.35 -5.44
N PHE A 151 -8.28 -8.76 -4.63
CA PHE A 151 -9.00 -9.45 -3.55
C PHE A 151 -10.38 -8.83 -3.35
N SER A 152 -11.34 -9.60 -2.85
CA SER A 152 -12.68 -9.09 -2.52
C SER A 152 -12.93 -9.09 -1.01
N ASP A 153 -12.34 -10.07 -0.30
CA ASP A 153 -12.39 -10.16 1.16
C ASP A 153 -11.03 -9.83 1.78
N ALA A 154 -11.05 -9.09 2.89
CA ALA A 154 -9.84 -8.76 3.65
C ALA A 154 -9.13 -9.99 4.23
N THR A 155 -9.80 -11.13 4.40
CA THR A 155 -9.17 -12.39 4.85
C THR A 155 -8.22 -12.97 3.81
N GLU A 156 -8.32 -12.55 2.53
CA GLU A 156 -7.40 -12.95 1.47
C GLU A 156 -6.03 -12.24 1.57
N LEU A 157 -5.94 -11.18 2.37
CA LEU A 157 -4.66 -10.52 2.65
C LEU A 157 -3.80 -11.40 3.57
N PRO A 158 -2.49 -11.49 3.29
CA PRO A 158 -1.61 -12.30 4.11
C PRO A 158 -1.51 -11.73 5.54
N LYS A 159 -1.48 -12.62 6.54
CA LYS A 159 -1.32 -12.20 7.94
C LYS A 159 0.05 -11.58 8.23
N LYS A 160 1.09 -12.01 7.51
CA LYS A 160 2.45 -11.45 7.56
C LYS A 160 2.89 -11.12 6.15
N LEU A 161 3.61 -10.00 5.97
CA LEU A 161 4.18 -9.68 4.67
C LEU A 161 5.45 -10.49 4.43
N TYR A 162 6.18 -10.88 5.47
CA TYR A 162 7.32 -11.80 5.37
C TYR A 162 6.87 -13.25 5.58
N ASN A 163 7.25 -14.12 4.63
CA ASN A 163 7.33 -15.55 4.90
C ASN A 163 8.79 -15.81 5.28
N ASP A 164 9.03 -16.39 6.45
CA ASP A 164 10.31 -17.01 6.78
C ASP A 164 10.51 -18.21 5.84
N THR A 165 10.89 -17.98 4.59
CA THR A 165 11.38 -19.04 3.73
C THR A 165 12.80 -19.36 4.16
N ASN A 166 12.90 -20.05 5.30
CA ASN A 166 14.02 -20.89 5.72
C ASN A 166 13.56 -21.89 6.80
N SER A 167 12.33 -22.40 6.72
CA SER A 167 12.07 -23.76 7.20
C SER A 167 12.57 -24.71 6.13
N ILE A 168 13.86 -25.03 6.18
CA ILE A 168 14.42 -26.21 5.52
C ILE A 168 13.52 -27.38 5.94
N ASN A 169 12.97 -28.09 4.97
CA ASN A 169 12.30 -29.36 5.19
C ASN A 169 13.35 -30.35 5.71
N GLU A 170 13.63 -30.35 7.00
CA GLU A 170 14.20 -31.52 7.67
C GLU A 170 13.04 -32.38 8.18
N SER A 171 12.64 -33.33 7.35
CA SER A 171 11.93 -34.52 7.80
C SER A 171 12.33 -35.69 6.90
N GLY A 172 13.26 -36.51 7.40
CA GLY A 172 13.34 -37.94 7.06
C GLY A 172 14.49 -38.37 6.18
N GLY A 173 15.60 -38.79 6.81
CA GLY A 173 16.65 -39.59 6.18
C GLY A 173 17.88 -39.65 7.06
N GLY A 174 17.88 -40.57 8.03
CA GLY A 174 18.99 -40.73 8.97
C GLY A 174 20.26 -41.20 8.28
N ASP A 175 21.41 -40.73 8.79
CA ASP A 175 22.60 -41.55 9.01
C ASP A 175 23.55 -40.84 9.97
N ASN A 176 24.08 -41.63 10.91
CA ASN A 176 24.97 -41.20 11.98
C ASN A 176 26.38 -40.90 11.44
N ASN A 177 26.94 -39.72 11.71
CA ASN A 177 28.32 -39.63 12.22
C ASN A 177 28.69 -38.27 12.81
N ILE A 178 29.54 -38.34 13.83
CA ILE A 178 29.96 -37.29 14.76
C ILE A 178 31.10 -36.47 14.15
N HIS A 179 31.05 -35.14 14.22
CA HIS A 179 32.21 -34.29 14.57
C HIS A 179 31.80 -32.83 14.84
N SER A 180 32.27 -32.34 15.98
CA SER A 180 32.11 -31.01 16.55
C SER A 180 32.57 -29.86 15.65
N VAL A 181 31.80 -28.76 15.58
CA VAL A 181 32.35 -27.39 15.55
C VAL A 181 31.40 -26.45 16.29
N TYR A 182 31.85 -25.93 17.44
CA TYR A 182 31.35 -24.67 17.98
C TYR A 182 31.58 -23.58 16.95
N SER A 183 30.50 -22.98 16.41
CA SER A 183 30.60 -21.66 15.76
C SER A 183 29.43 -20.79 16.18
N ASN A 184 29.67 -20.06 17.26
CA ASN A 184 29.46 -18.63 17.37
C ASN A 184 28.21 -18.04 16.69
N ASN A 185 27.21 -17.88 17.54
CA ASN A 185 26.38 -16.69 17.65
C ASN A 185 27.07 -15.42 17.11
N THR A 186 26.79 -15.04 15.86
CA THR A 186 27.04 -13.68 15.36
C THR A 186 25.93 -13.26 14.41
N ASN A 187 25.12 -12.30 14.88
CA ASN A 187 24.47 -11.25 14.10
C ASN A 187 23.94 -11.62 12.72
N ILE A 188 22.71 -12.14 12.65
CA ILE A 188 21.84 -11.74 11.54
C ILE A 188 20.91 -10.70 12.14
N LEU A 189 21.37 -9.45 12.08
CA LEU A 189 20.55 -8.26 12.27
C LEU A 189 19.24 -8.49 11.53
N SER A 190 18.17 -8.73 12.30
CA SER A 190 16.79 -8.66 11.86
C SER A 190 16.66 -7.40 11.03
N THR A 191 16.73 -7.55 9.72
CA THR A 191 16.76 -6.43 8.81
C THR A 191 15.32 -5.97 8.78
N SER A 192 14.95 -5.01 9.63
CA SER A 192 13.61 -4.42 9.65
C SER A 192 13.29 -3.92 8.25
N LEU A 193 12.59 -4.74 7.46
CA LEU A 193 12.04 -4.33 6.19
C LEU A 193 10.81 -3.50 6.54
N PHE A 194 11.01 -2.20 6.69
CA PHE A 194 9.89 -1.28 6.84
C PHE A 194 9.09 -1.27 5.53
N TYR A 195 7.85 -1.74 5.58
CA TYR A 195 6.92 -1.57 4.48
C TYR A 195 6.13 -0.28 4.65
N ILE A 196 5.87 0.36 3.53
CA ILE A 196 4.98 1.52 3.46
C ILE A 196 3.70 1.08 2.78
N ILE A 197 2.61 1.20 3.52
CA ILE A 197 1.26 0.92 3.02
C ILE A 197 0.65 2.20 2.53
N ILE A 198 0.41 2.27 1.24
CA ILE A 198 -0.36 3.32 0.58
C ILE A 198 -1.79 2.80 0.49
N SER A 199 -2.69 3.35 1.29
CA SER A 199 -4.10 2.97 1.33
C SER A 199 -4.99 4.11 0.87
N VAL A 200 -5.95 3.78 0.00
CA VAL A 200 -6.92 4.73 -0.57
C VAL A 200 -8.24 4.67 0.20
N LEU A 201 -8.78 5.84 0.51
CA LEU A 201 -9.72 6.05 1.61
C LEU A 201 -11.19 6.09 1.19
N LEU A 202 -11.50 5.99 -0.09
CA LEU A 202 -12.82 6.34 -0.60
C LEU A 202 -13.89 5.23 -0.41
N THR A 203 -13.51 4.03 0.02
CA THR A 203 -14.49 2.96 0.32
C THR A 203 -14.39 2.45 1.75
N LEU A 204 -14.19 3.38 2.68
CA LEU A 204 -14.39 3.16 4.11
C LEU A 204 -15.69 3.78 4.64
N ILE A 205 -16.37 4.62 3.84
CA ILE A 205 -17.60 5.34 4.23
C ILE A 205 -18.88 4.60 3.78
N TYR A 206 -18.76 3.47 3.07
CA TYR A 206 -19.89 2.66 2.60
C TYR A 206 -20.06 1.33 3.36
N PHE A 207 -19.61 1.25 4.62
CA PHE A 207 -19.96 0.18 5.55
C PHE A 207 -20.76 0.73 6.74
#